data_AF-A0A2G4HM19-F1
#
_entry.id   AF-A0A2G4HM19-F1
#
_cell.length_a   1.000
_cell.length_b   1.000
_cell.length_c   1.000
_cell.angle_alpha   90.00
_cell.angle_beta   90.00
_cell.angle_gamma   90.00
#
_symmetry.space_group_name_H-M   'P 1'
#
loop_
_entity.id
_entity.type
_entity.pdbx_description
1 polymer ?
#
loop_
_entity_poly.entity_id
_entity_poly.type
_entity_poly.pdbx_seq_one_letter_code
_entity_poly.pdbx_strand_id
1 'polypeptide(L)'
;MPPDQDQQSVGDREWQADVAQLSFQEARTALELSLGQLQAADLEVEAMAGHYRRALTYLERCEAVLAEVEQDVIEWNQDSPAAKRTKP
;
A
#
# COMPACT_ATOMS: atom_id res chain seq x y z
N MET A 1 -11.96 12.86 32.04
CA MET A 1 -11.49 12.84 30.64
C MET A 1 -10.58 11.63 30.48
N PRO A 2 -10.91 10.67 29.60
CA PRO A 2 -10.01 9.57 29.28
C PRO A 2 -8.88 10.08 28.35
N PRO A 3 -7.59 9.89 28.69
CA PRO A 3 -6.45 10.39 27.91
C PRO A 3 -6.00 9.49 26.73
N ASP A 4 -6.71 8.41 26.38
CA ASP A 4 -6.18 7.38 25.45
C ASP A 4 -6.63 7.48 23.98
N GLN A 5 -7.75 8.17 23.67
CA GLN A 5 -8.32 8.12 22.31
C GLN A 5 -7.54 8.97 21.28
N ASP A 6 -6.96 10.09 21.71
CA ASP A 6 -6.21 10.96 20.80
C ASP A 6 -4.85 10.35 20.42
N GLN A 7 -4.19 9.63 21.32
CA GLN A 7 -2.87 9.03 21.08
C GLN A 7 -2.91 7.82 20.14
N GLN A 8 -3.94 6.97 20.23
CA GLN A 8 -4.12 5.85 19.28
C GLN A 8 -4.32 6.34 17.85
N SER A 9 -5.08 7.42 17.65
CA SER A 9 -5.33 8.00 16.32
C SER A 9 -4.10 8.64 15.68
N VAL A 10 -3.11 9.07 16.48
CA VAL A 10 -1.86 9.65 15.99
C VAL A 10 -0.91 8.53 15.56
N GLY A 11 -0.77 7.48 16.36
CA GLY A 11 0.07 6.33 16.02
C GLY A 11 -0.39 5.61 14.75
N ASP A 12 -1.71 5.48 14.53
CA ASP A 12 -2.24 4.90 13.28
C ASP A 12 -1.92 5.76 12.05
N ARG A 13 -1.92 7.09 12.19
CA ARG A 13 -1.58 8.02 11.09
C ARG A 13 -0.09 8.02 10.78
N GLU A 14 0.76 8.00 11.80
CA GLU A 14 2.22 7.87 11.62
C GLU A 14 2.56 6.54 10.93
N TRP A 15 1.95 5.44 11.38
CA TRP A 15 2.14 4.15 10.74
C TRP A 15 1.69 4.13 9.28
N GLN A 16 0.53 4.73 8.94
CA GLN A 16 0.08 4.85 7.55
C GLN A 16 1.06 5.70 6.71
N ALA A 17 1.62 6.76 7.29
CA ALA A 17 2.63 7.59 6.62
C ALA A 17 3.91 6.80 6.33
N ASP A 18 4.35 5.94 7.26
CA ASP A 18 5.49 5.05 7.05
C ASP A 18 5.19 4.02 5.95
N VAL A 19 3.99 3.44 5.92
CA VAL A 19 3.57 2.52 4.85
C VAL A 19 3.58 3.20 3.49
N ALA A 20 3.18 4.47 3.41
CA ALA A 20 3.18 5.24 2.17
C ALA A 20 4.59 5.43 1.58
N GLN A 21 5.65 5.33 2.39
CA GLN A 21 7.04 5.46 1.95
C GLN A 21 7.65 4.14 1.45
N LEU A 22 6.97 3.01 1.65
CA LEU A 22 7.50 1.71 1.23
C LEU A 22 7.60 1.62 -0.30
N SER A 23 8.65 0.94 -0.77
CA SER A 23 8.73 0.47 -2.15
C SER A 23 7.69 -0.62 -2.42
N PHE A 24 7.43 -0.90 -3.69
CA PHE A 24 6.53 -1.99 -4.08
C PHE A 24 6.93 -3.34 -3.46
N GLN A 25 8.22 -3.67 -3.46
CA GLN A 25 8.70 -4.94 -2.92
C GLN A 25 8.46 -5.01 -1.40
N GLU A 26 8.74 -3.93 -0.67
CA GLU A 26 8.54 -3.89 0.78
C GLU A 26 7.05 -3.97 1.14
N ALA A 27 6.19 -3.21 0.45
CA ALA A 27 4.75 -3.27 0.65
C ALA A 27 4.19 -4.67 0.32
N ARG A 28 4.66 -5.30 -0.76
CA ARG A 28 4.24 -6.67 -1.13
C ARG A 28 4.67 -7.70 -0.09
N THR A 29 5.92 -7.64 0.38
CA THR A 29 6.39 -8.56 1.44
C THR A 29 5.60 -8.38 2.73
N ALA A 30 5.32 -7.14 3.14
CA ALA A 30 4.50 -6.86 4.32
C ALA A 30 3.05 -7.35 4.16
N LEU A 31 2.48 -7.24 2.96
CA LEU A 31 1.18 -7.81 2.61
C LEU A 31 1.18 -9.35 2.72
N GLU A 32 2.18 -10.02 2.14
CA GLU A 32 2.33 -11.48 2.21
C GLU A 32 2.40 -11.98 3.66
N LEU A 33 3.16 -11.27 4.53
CA LEU A 33 3.23 -11.57 5.95
C LEU A 33 1.86 -11.37 6.65
N SER A 34 1.16 -10.29 6.34
CA SER A 34 -0.17 -9.99 6.90
C SER A 34 -1.21 -11.04 6.48
N LEU A 35 -1.14 -11.51 5.24
CA LEU A 35 -1.99 -12.60 4.73
C LEU A 35 -1.66 -13.93 5.43
N GLY A 36 -0.39 -14.23 5.67
CA GLY A 36 0.00 -15.42 6.44
C GLY A 36 -0.56 -15.42 7.86
N GLN A 37 -0.62 -14.24 8.50
CA GLN A 37 -1.26 -14.07 9.82
C GLN A 37 -2.78 -14.29 9.76
N LEU A 38 -3.45 -13.77 8.73
CA LEU A 38 -4.88 -13.98 8.53
C LEU A 38 -5.25 -15.45 8.25
N GLN A 39 -4.34 -16.20 7.67
CA GLN A 39 -4.52 -17.62 7.34
C GLN A 39 -4.13 -18.57 8.49
N ALA A 40 -3.68 -18.03 9.63
CA ALA A 40 -3.33 -18.84 10.79
C ALA A 40 -4.56 -19.57 11.36
N ALA A 41 -4.39 -20.84 11.74
CA ALA A 41 -5.47 -21.72 12.17
C ALA A 41 -6.09 -21.33 13.54
N ASP A 42 -5.35 -20.62 14.38
CA ASP A 42 -5.74 -20.23 15.75
C ASP A 42 -6.07 -18.73 15.86
N LEU A 43 -6.64 -18.13 14.81
CA LEU A 43 -6.86 -16.69 14.78
C LEU A 43 -8.11 -16.26 15.57
N GLU A 44 -7.89 -15.47 16.62
CA GLU A 44 -8.96 -14.78 17.36
C GLU A 44 -9.67 -13.76 16.46
N VAL A 45 -11.01 -13.75 16.48
CA VAL A 45 -11.85 -12.94 15.57
C VAL A 45 -11.57 -11.43 15.70
N GLU A 46 -11.26 -10.94 16.91
CA GLU A 46 -10.89 -9.53 17.12
C GLU A 46 -9.52 -9.19 16.49
N ALA A 47 -8.57 -10.12 16.49
CA ALA A 47 -7.28 -9.93 15.84
C ALA A 47 -7.44 -9.87 14.31
N MET A 48 -8.38 -10.65 13.78
CA MET A 48 -8.67 -10.78 12.34
C MET A 48 -9.02 -9.43 11.69
N ALA A 49 -9.83 -8.59 12.34
CA ALA A 49 -10.16 -7.25 11.85
C ALA A 49 -8.95 -6.29 11.82
N GLY A 50 -8.04 -6.42 12.80
CA GLY A 50 -6.79 -5.66 12.85
C GLY A 50 -5.84 -6.07 11.71
N HIS A 51 -5.63 -7.37 11.52
CA HIS A 51 -4.79 -7.90 10.44
C HIS A 51 -5.36 -7.59 9.06
N TYR A 52 -6.69 -7.65 8.90
CA TYR A 52 -7.35 -7.31 7.64
C TYR A 52 -7.15 -5.85 7.25
N ARG A 53 -7.34 -4.90 8.20
CA ARG A 53 -7.07 -3.48 7.94
C ARG A 53 -5.62 -3.23 7.54
N ARG A 54 -4.66 -3.90 8.20
CA ARG A 54 -3.25 -3.81 7.84
C ARG A 54 -2.96 -4.33 6.43
N ALA A 55 -3.52 -5.48 6.09
CA ALA A 55 -3.39 -6.05 4.75
C ALA A 55 -3.95 -5.10 3.68
N LEU A 56 -5.10 -4.46 3.93
CA LEU A 56 -5.66 -3.47 3.01
C LEU A 56 -4.71 -2.27 2.80
N THR A 57 -4.13 -1.71 3.86
CA THR A 57 -3.19 -0.57 3.71
C THR A 57 -1.96 -0.95 2.88
N TYR A 58 -1.41 -2.16 3.05
CA TYR A 58 -0.29 -2.60 2.22
C TYR A 58 -0.70 -2.85 0.76
N LEU A 59 -1.92 -3.34 0.53
CA LEU A 59 -2.47 -3.50 -0.81
C LEU A 59 -2.64 -2.15 -1.51
N GLU A 60 -3.24 -1.17 -0.83
CA GLU A 60 -3.40 0.20 -1.32
C GLU A 60 -2.05 0.81 -1.71
N ARG A 61 -0.99 0.60 -0.92
CA ARG A 61 0.35 1.05 -1.30
C ARG A 61 0.88 0.34 -2.55
N CYS A 62 0.69 -0.97 -2.66
CA CYS A 62 1.09 -1.71 -3.86
C CYS A 62 0.43 -1.14 -5.12
N GLU A 63 -0.88 -0.87 -5.05
CA GLU A 63 -1.65 -0.26 -6.15
C GLU A 63 -1.15 1.15 -6.48
N ALA A 64 -0.85 1.97 -5.47
CA ALA A 64 -0.31 3.32 -5.68
C ALA A 64 1.03 3.30 -6.44
N VAL A 65 1.97 2.42 -6.06
CA VAL A 65 3.26 2.31 -6.77
C VAL A 65 3.07 1.85 -8.21
N LEU A 66 2.16 0.89 -8.46
CA LEU A 66 1.90 0.44 -9.83
C LEU A 66 1.28 1.55 -10.68
N ALA A 67 0.39 2.35 -10.11
CA ALA A 67 -0.21 3.50 -10.80
C ALA A 67 0.84 4.60 -11.11
N GLU A 68 1.77 4.87 -10.19
CA GLU A 68 2.90 5.77 -10.43
C GLU A 68 3.75 5.28 -11.62
N VAL A 69 4.12 4.00 -11.64
CA VAL A 69 4.91 3.40 -12.72
C VAL A 69 4.14 3.38 -14.05
N GLU A 70 2.83 3.10 -14.03
CA GLU A 70 2.00 3.16 -15.23
C GLU A 70 2.02 4.57 -15.84
N GLN A 71 1.87 5.60 -15.00
CA GLN A 71 1.91 6.99 -15.42
C GLN A 71 3.29 7.35 -16.02
N ASP A 72 4.38 6.97 -15.37
CA ASP A 72 5.75 7.19 -15.88
C ASP A 72 5.96 6.57 -17.26
N VAL A 73 5.43 5.35 -17.48
CA VAL A 73 5.51 4.65 -18.77
C VAL A 73 4.69 5.36 -19.84
N ILE A 74 3.49 5.86 -19.50
CA ILE A 74 2.64 6.63 -20.41
C ILE A 74 3.36 7.91 -20.85
N GLU A 75 3.94 8.66 -19.91
CA GLU A 75 4.67 9.91 -20.20
C GLU A 75 5.91 9.64 -21.06
N TRP A 76 6.70 8.62 -20.71
CA TRP A 76 7.87 8.23 -21.50
C TRP A 76 7.53 7.80 -22.94
N ASN A 77 6.39 7.11 -23.13
CA ASN A 77 5.91 6.74 -24.46
C ASN A 77 5.50 7.96 -25.30
N GLN A 78 4.91 8.99 -24.69
CA GLN A 78 4.55 10.24 -25.38
C GLN A 78 5.79 11.04 -25.82
N ASP A 79 6.85 11.01 -25.02
CA ASP A 79 8.08 11.72 -25.32
C ASP A 79 9.04 10.97 -26.26
N SER A 80 8.83 9.67 -26.43
CA SER A 80 9.62 8.84 -27.32
C SER A 80 9.52 9.30 -28.79
N PRO A 81 10.65 9.45 -29.50
CA PRO A 81 10.68 9.93 -30.89
C PRO A 81 9.99 8.99 -31.89
N ALA A 82 9.70 7.74 -31.49
CA ALA A 82 8.90 6.79 -32.27
C ALA A 82 7.40 7.18 -32.31
N ALA A 83 6.84 7.72 -31.22
CA ALA A 83 5.45 8.18 -31.17
C ALA A 83 5.22 9.48 -31.97
N LYS A 84 6.27 10.30 -32.12
CA LYS A 84 6.23 11.57 -32.85
C LYS A 84 6.30 11.42 -34.39
N ARG A 85 6.53 10.20 -34.90
CA ARG A 85 6.70 9.90 -36.35
C ARG A 85 5.43 9.39 -37.06
N THR A 86 4.32 9.23 -36.35
CA THR A 86 3.09 8.61 -36.87
C THR A 86 1.93 9.56 -37.12
N LYS A 87 2.16 10.88 -37.10
CA LYS A 87 1.11 11.85 -37.47
C LYS A 87 1.30 12.32 -38.92
N PRO A 88 0.32 12.13 -39.83
CA PRO A 88 0.35 12.66 -41.19
C PRO A 88 0.22 14.18 -41.23
#